data_AF-A0A444VTA5-F1
#
_entry.id   AF-A0A444VTA5-F1
#
_cell.length_a   1.000
_cell.length_b   1.000
_cell.length_c   1.000
_cell.angle_alpha   90.00
_cell.angle_beta   90.00
_cell.angle_gamma   90.00
#
_symmetry.space_group_name_H-M   'P 1'
#
loop_
_entity.id
_entity.type
_entity.pdbx_description
1 polymer ?
#
loop_
_entity_poly.entity_id
_entity_poly.type
_entity_poly.pdbx_seq_one_letter_code
_entity_poly.pdbx_strand_id
1 'polypeptide(L)'
;MEKIKIKVILIQLSGLVFFIYGIYQFKIFSVFEKFNCAFQSLSYQSSIPTCWTKNYGDTEEIFNFISSVMLWKFYGLIIGIVLIGLINWKNKISILNTILGAIFTYIVFYFLFEPFLSIRFNDFGLLFSNNFKTRYLIGGITFTFIGITILFLSVNINLFTNKQKVLN
;
A
#
# COMPACT_ATOMS: atom_id res chain seq x y z
N MET A 1 10.01 -8.68 30.88
CA MET A 1 9.21 -8.13 29.75
C MET A 1 10.18 -7.71 28.67
N GLU A 2 10.04 -8.23 27.44
CA GLU A 2 10.87 -7.80 26.32
C GLU A 2 10.61 -6.32 26.01
N LYS A 3 11.66 -5.54 25.77
CA LYS A 3 11.53 -4.10 25.51
C LYS A 3 10.91 -3.87 24.14
N ILE A 4 9.75 -3.19 24.11
CA ILE A 4 9.09 -2.74 22.88
C ILE A 4 10.00 -1.74 22.16
N LYS A 5 10.26 -1.97 20.87
CA LYS A 5 11.09 -1.09 20.05
C LYS A 5 10.21 -0.18 19.19
N ILE A 6 9.66 0.86 19.80
CA ILE A 6 8.70 1.79 19.16
C ILE A 6 9.22 2.34 17.82
N LYS A 7 10.51 2.70 17.74
CA LYS A 7 11.13 3.16 16.48
C LYS A 7 11.04 2.13 15.35
N VAL A 8 11.23 0.84 15.65
CA VAL A 8 11.09 -0.24 14.65
C VAL A 8 9.66 -0.29 14.15
N ILE A 9 8.68 -0.22 15.07
CA ILE A 9 7.25 -0.26 14.74
C ILE A 9 6.87 0.91 13.82
N LEU A 10 7.32 2.13 14.12
CA LEU A 10 7.03 3.31 13.28
C LEU A 10 7.59 3.17 11.86
N ILE A 11 8.82 2.67 11.72
CA ILE A 11 9.42 2.43 10.40
C ILE A 11 8.65 1.32 9.67
N GLN A 12 8.30 0.23 10.37
CA GLN A 12 7.51 -0.87 9.81
C GLN A 12 6.13 -0.42 9.32
N LEU A 13 5.47 0.46 10.07
CA LEU A 13 4.21 1.08 9.67
C LEU A 13 4.36 1.85 8.35
N SER A 14 5.40 2.68 8.24
CA SER A 14 5.66 3.42 6.99
C SER A 14 5.94 2.49 5.81
N GLY A 15 6.72 1.42 6.02
CA GLY A 15 7.02 0.42 5.00
C GLY A 15 5.78 -0.33 4.52
N LEU A 16 4.88 -0.69 5.45
CA LEU A 16 3.62 -1.35 5.12
C LEU A 16 2.70 -0.46 4.28
N VAL A 17 2.63 0.84 4.58
CA VAL A 17 1.81 1.77 3.79
C VAL A 17 2.24 1.77 2.32
N PHE A 18 3.54 1.89 2.06
CA PHE A 18 4.08 1.82 0.69
C PHE A 18 3.88 0.45 0.05
N PHE A 19 4.12 -0.63 0.80
CA PHE A 19 3.96 -1.99 0.30
C PHE A 19 2.51 -2.27 -0.13
N ILE A 20 1.54 -2.01 0.74
CA ILE A 20 0.10 -2.20 0.48
C ILE A 20 -0.32 -1.37 -0.73
N TYR A 21 0.15 -0.13 -0.81
CA TYR A 21 -0.18 0.74 -1.94
C TYR A 21 0.39 0.22 -3.27
N GLY A 22 1.62 -0.32 -3.26
CA GLY A 22 2.20 -0.96 -4.44
C GLY A 22 1.40 -2.18 -4.90
N ILE A 23 0.98 -3.06 -3.98
CA ILE A 23 0.10 -4.20 -4.29
C ILE A 23 -1.24 -3.74 -4.89
N TYR A 24 -1.83 -2.69 -4.33
CA TYR A 24 -3.06 -2.09 -4.84
C TYR A 24 -2.89 -1.56 -6.28
N GLN A 25 -1.78 -0.88 -6.58
CA GLN A 25 -1.50 -0.42 -7.94
C GLN A 25 -1.31 -1.57 -8.93
N PHE A 26 -0.65 -2.66 -8.53
CA PHE A 26 -0.57 -3.86 -9.37
C PHE A 26 -1.94 -4.44 -9.68
N LYS A 27 -2.87 -4.44 -8.69
CA LYS A 27 -4.24 -4.84 -8.96
C LYS A 27 -4.88 -3.95 -10.00
N ILE A 28 -4.82 -2.62 -9.87
CA ILE A 28 -5.37 -1.69 -10.86
C ILE A 28 -4.77 -1.96 -12.25
N PHE A 29 -3.46 -2.12 -12.34
CA PHE A 29 -2.77 -2.46 -13.60
C PHE A 29 -3.31 -3.75 -14.24
N SER A 30 -3.55 -4.80 -13.43
CA SER A 30 -4.04 -6.10 -13.93
C SER A 30 -5.45 -6.03 -14.51
N VAL A 31 -6.27 -5.07 -14.08
CA VAL A 31 -7.66 -4.87 -14.53
C VAL A 31 -7.88 -3.47 -15.09
N PHE A 32 -6.85 -2.88 -15.72
CA PHE A 32 -6.84 -1.44 -16.02
C PHE A 32 -8.00 -0.99 -16.92
N GLU A 33 -8.43 -1.79 -17.90
CA GLU A 33 -9.53 -1.46 -18.81
C GLU A 33 -10.85 -1.34 -18.05
N LYS A 34 -11.17 -2.37 -17.25
CA LYS A 34 -12.37 -2.40 -16.41
C LYS A 34 -12.32 -1.31 -15.34
N PHE A 35 -11.15 -1.06 -14.75
CA PHE A 35 -10.96 0.00 -13.77
C PHE A 35 -11.15 1.40 -14.33
N ASN A 36 -10.60 1.69 -15.51
CA ASN A 36 -10.77 2.98 -16.17
C ASN A 36 -12.25 3.25 -16.52
N CYS A 37 -12.97 2.22 -17.00
CA CYS A 37 -14.40 2.31 -17.25
C CYS A 37 -15.23 2.54 -15.97
N ALA A 38 -14.94 1.82 -14.88
CA ALA A 38 -15.59 2.03 -13.59
C ALA A 38 -15.29 3.43 -13.01
N PHE A 39 -14.08 3.95 -13.19
CA PHE A 39 -13.73 5.25 -12.63
C PHE A 39 -14.44 6.40 -13.37
N GLN A 40 -14.58 6.29 -14.69
CA GLN A 40 -15.36 7.25 -15.48
C GLN A 40 -16.83 7.30 -15.03
N SER A 41 -17.41 6.17 -14.62
CA SER A 41 -18.80 6.11 -14.14
C SER A 41 -19.02 6.83 -12.82
N LEU A 42 -18.01 6.83 -11.94
CA LEU A 42 -18.07 7.53 -10.66
C LEU A 42 -17.86 9.03 -10.80
N SER A 43 -17.17 9.44 -11.87
CA SER A 43 -16.81 10.84 -12.12
C SER A 43 -17.96 11.63 -12.77
N TYR A 44 -18.73 10.98 -13.66
CA TYR A 44 -19.87 11.57 -14.34
C TYR A 44 -21.16 11.14 -13.63
N GLN A 45 -21.63 12.01 -12.74
CA GLN A 45 -22.72 11.85 -11.77
C GLN A 45 -24.11 11.44 -12.33
N SER A 46 -24.25 11.11 -13.62
CA SER A 46 -25.56 10.96 -14.26
C SER A 46 -25.66 9.92 -15.37
N SER A 47 -24.61 9.18 -15.74
CA SER A 47 -24.77 8.08 -16.72
C SER A 47 -23.69 7.01 -16.62
N ILE A 48 -24.11 5.75 -16.76
CA ILE A 48 -23.19 4.62 -16.91
C ILE A 48 -22.39 4.84 -18.19
N PRO A 49 -21.05 4.84 -18.16
CA PRO A 49 -20.23 5.01 -19.34
C PRO A 49 -20.59 3.94 -20.37
N THR A 50 -20.64 4.35 -21.63
CA THR A 50 -20.90 3.43 -22.76
C THR A 50 -19.92 2.27 -22.78
N CYS A 51 -18.70 2.44 -22.28
CA CYS A 51 -17.72 1.37 -22.19
C CYS A 51 -18.04 0.32 -21.10
N TRP A 52 -18.77 0.68 -20.05
CA TRP A 52 -19.20 -0.27 -19.02
C TRP A 52 -20.41 -1.07 -19.48
N THR A 53 -21.49 -0.40 -19.87
CA THR A 53 -22.72 -1.09 -20.34
C THR A 53 -22.45 -2.01 -21.52
N LYS A 54 -21.54 -1.65 -22.43
CA LYS A 54 -21.20 -2.47 -23.59
C LYS A 54 -20.45 -3.77 -23.24
N ASN A 55 -19.63 -3.76 -22.18
CA ASN A 55 -18.65 -4.82 -21.92
C ASN A 55 -18.90 -5.59 -20.61
N TYR A 56 -19.62 -4.99 -19.65
CA TYR A 56 -19.67 -5.45 -18.25
C TYR A 56 -21.05 -5.27 -17.58
N GLY A 57 -22.12 -5.00 -18.32
CA GLY A 57 -23.49 -5.05 -17.79
C GLY A 57 -23.89 -3.87 -16.89
N ASP A 58 -24.57 -4.17 -15.78
CA ASP A 58 -25.29 -3.22 -14.92
C ASP A 58 -24.42 -2.52 -13.86
N THR A 59 -24.99 -1.52 -13.17
CA THR A 59 -24.31 -0.73 -12.13
C THR A 59 -23.92 -1.52 -10.89
N GLU A 60 -24.65 -2.57 -10.54
CA GLU A 60 -24.32 -3.43 -9.41
C GLU A 60 -22.95 -4.12 -9.60
N GLU A 61 -22.61 -4.45 -10.85
CA GLU A 61 -21.30 -5.00 -11.18
C GLU A 61 -20.15 -4.01 -10.95
N ILE A 62 -20.40 -2.71 -11.05
CA ILE A 62 -19.39 -1.65 -10.79
C ILE A 62 -19.01 -1.68 -9.33
N PHE A 63 -19.99 -1.68 -8.42
CA PHE A 63 -19.76 -1.72 -6.99
C PHE A 63 -19.06 -3.01 -6.56
N ASN A 64 -19.49 -4.15 -7.10
CA ASN A 64 -18.86 -5.44 -6.84
C ASN A 64 -17.40 -5.46 -7.33
N PHE A 65 -17.14 -4.91 -8.52
CA PHE A 65 -15.79 -4.80 -9.07
C PHE A 65 -14.89 -3.89 -8.22
N ILE A 66 -15.34 -2.68 -7.88
CA ILE A 66 -14.56 -1.74 -7.05
C ILE A 66 -14.26 -2.38 -5.69
N SER A 67 -15.26 -3.02 -5.08
CA SER A 67 -15.10 -3.74 -3.82
C SER A 67 -14.05 -4.85 -3.95
N SER A 68 -14.09 -5.62 -5.04
CA SER A 68 -13.09 -6.65 -5.33
C SER A 68 -11.68 -6.08 -5.49
N VAL A 69 -11.53 -4.89 -6.06
CA VAL A 69 -10.25 -4.20 -6.21
C VAL A 69 -9.76 -3.70 -4.85
N MET A 70 -10.64 -3.17 -4.00
CA MET A 70 -10.28 -2.70 -2.65
C MET A 70 -9.85 -3.84 -1.73
N LEU A 71 -10.38 -5.06 -1.89
CA LEU A 71 -9.94 -6.25 -1.13
C LEU A 71 -8.44 -6.56 -1.32
N TRP A 72 -7.81 -6.12 -2.41
CA TRP A 72 -6.36 -6.31 -2.60
C TRP A 72 -5.51 -5.53 -1.61
N LYS A 73 -6.01 -4.43 -1.07
CA LYS A 73 -5.33 -3.73 0.02
C LYS A 73 -5.28 -4.60 1.29
N PHE A 74 -6.36 -5.34 1.58
CA PHE A 74 -6.44 -6.28 2.70
C PHE A 74 -5.50 -7.48 2.49
N TYR A 75 -5.43 -8.04 1.29
CA TYR A 75 -4.43 -9.06 0.97
C TYR A 75 -2.99 -8.52 1.14
N GLY A 76 -2.72 -7.29 0.69
CA GLY A 76 -1.45 -6.61 0.93
C GLY A 76 -1.13 -6.48 2.42
N LEU A 77 -2.11 -6.16 3.27
CA LEU A 77 -1.95 -6.08 4.72
C LEU A 77 -1.57 -7.44 5.32
N ILE A 78 -2.28 -8.51 4.96
CA ILE A 78 -1.98 -9.87 5.45
C ILE A 78 -0.55 -10.27 5.06
N ILE A 79 -0.19 -10.10 3.78
CA ILE A 79 1.15 -10.43 3.28
C ILE A 79 2.21 -9.60 4.03
N GLY A 80 1.94 -8.31 4.22
CA GLY A 80 2.83 -7.41 4.95
C GLY A 80 3.05 -7.80 6.40
N ILE A 81 1.99 -8.21 7.12
CA ILE A 81 2.08 -8.69 8.51
C ILE A 81 2.93 -9.98 8.56
N VAL A 82 2.72 -10.90 7.62
CA VAL A 82 3.53 -12.12 7.52
C VAL A 82 5.00 -11.77 7.27
N LEU A 83 5.29 -10.85 6.35
CA LEU A 83 6.65 -10.38 6.06
C LEU A 83 7.32 -9.78 7.30
N ILE A 84 6.63 -8.92 8.05
CA ILE A 84 7.15 -8.36 9.30
C ILE A 84 7.39 -9.47 10.33
N GLY A 85 6.47 -10.43 10.45
CA GLY A 85 6.62 -11.58 11.34
C GLY A 85 7.91 -12.34 11.06
N LEU A 86 8.17 -12.65 9.78
CA LEU A 86 9.39 -13.32 9.33
C LEU A 86 10.65 -12.48 9.59
N ILE A 87 10.61 -11.19 9.28
CA ILE A 87 11.71 -10.25 9.49
C ILE A 87 12.03 -10.13 11.00
N ASN A 88 11.01 -9.94 11.84
CA ASN A 88 11.18 -9.79 13.28
C ASN A 88 11.69 -11.10 13.92
N TRP A 89 11.15 -12.25 13.49
CA TRP A 89 11.63 -13.55 13.95
C TRP A 89 13.12 -13.75 13.63
N LYS A 90 13.53 -13.52 12.37
CA LYS A 90 14.93 -13.65 11.95
C LYS A 90 15.88 -12.75 12.77
N ASN A 91 15.40 -11.58 13.18
CA ASN A 91 16.18 -10.59 13.93
C ASN A 91 16.00 -10.67 15.46
N LYS A 92 15.35 -11.74 15.97
CA LYS A 92 15.08 -11.95 17.40
C LYS A 92 14.38 -10.74 18.05
N ILE A 93 13.50 -10.08 17.30
CA ILE A 93 12.66 -8.99 17.79
C ILE A 93 11.39 -9.61 18.37
N SER A 94 10.95 -9.09 19.52
CA SER A 94 9.73 -9.54 20.21
C SER A 94 8.51 -9.62 19.29
N ILE A 95 7.73 -10.70 19.41
CA ILE A 95 6.49 -10.88 18.66
C ILE A 95 5.43 -9.82 19.00
N LEU A 96 5.50 -9.23 20.20
CA LEU A 96 4.67 -8.09 20.61
C LEU A 96 4.81 -6.90 19.66
N ASN A 97 6.00 -6.67 19.09
CA ASN A 97 6.20 -5.58 18.12
C ASN A 97 5.44 -5.86 16.82
N THR A 98 5.37 -7.12 16.37
CA THR A 98 4.60 -7.52 15.19
C THR A 98 3.10 -7.35 15.44
N ILE A 99 2.60 -7.77 16.60
CA ILE A 99 1.18 -7.64 16.96
C ILE A 99 0.77 -6.17 17.04
N LEU A 100 1.54 -5.34 17.75
CA LEU A 100 1.28 -3.91 17.84
C LEU A 100 1.38 -3.24 16.47
N GLY A 101 2.40 -3.56 15.68
CA GLY A 101 2.54 -3.07 14.31
C GLY A 101 1.32 -3.41 13.44
N ALA A 102 0.82 -4.65 13.51
CA ALA A 102 -0.36 -5.08 12.78
C ALA A 102 -1.62 -4.29 13.17
N ILE A 103 -1.86 -4.12 14.48
CA ILE A 103 -3.00 -3.34 15.00
C ILE A 103 -2.91 -1.88 14.54
N PHE A 104 -1.77 -1.23 14.71
CA PHE A 104 -1.58 0.16 14.27
C PHE A 104 -1.71 0.30 12.75
N THR A 105 -1.22 -0.66 11.98
CA THR A 105 -1.36 -0.62 10.52
C THR A 105 -2.83 -0.70 10.13
N TYR A 106 -3.60 -1.59 10.74
CA TYR A 106 -5.03 -1.71 10.47
C TYR A 106 -5.77 -0.40 10.77
N ILE A 107 -5.47 0.25 11.90
CA ILE A 107 -6.06 1.55 12.26
C ILE A 107 -5.68 2.63 11.23
N VAL A 108 -4.38 2.76 10.92
CA VAL A 108 -3.89 3.71 9.91
C VAL A 108 -4.55 3.44 8.55
N PHE A 109 -4.68 2.17 8.18
CA PHE A 109 -5.29 1.74 6.94
C PHE A 109 -6.78 2.14 6.86
N TYR A 110 -7.55 1.91 7.92
CA TYR A 110 -8.97 2.26 7.95
C TYR A 110 -9.20 3.78 7.89
N PHE A 111 -8.38 4.58 8.58
CA PHE A 111 -8.62 6.02 8.72
C PHE A 111 -7.91 6.91 7.68
N LEU A 112 -6.71 6.55 7.22
CA LEU A 112 -5.86 7.48 6.43
C LEU A 112 -5.72 7.11 4.95
N PHE A 113 -6.12 5.89 4.55
CA PHE A 113 -5.74 5.35 3.25
C PHE A 113 -6.64 5.79 2.09
N GLU A 114 -7.92 6.10 2.33
CA GLU A 114 -8.88 6.38 1.25
C GLU A 114 -8.78 7.81 0.65
N PRO A 115 -8.73 8.91 1.42
CA PRO A 115 -8.74 10.25 0.83
C PRO A 115 -7.36 10.83 0.53
N PHE A 116 -6.34 10.52 1.35
CA PHE A 116 -5.08 11.29 1.34
C PHE A 116 -3.98 10.65 0.50
N LEU A 117 -3.78 9.33 0.63
CA LEU A 117 -2.70 8.62 -0.04
C LEU A 117 -3.01 8.36 -1.52
N SER A 118 -4.28 8.12 -1.85
CA SER A 118 -4.71 7.88 -3.23
C SER A 118 -4.39 9.04 -4.16
N ILE A 119 -4.67 10.29 -3.74
CA ILE A 119 -4.40 11.50 -4.52
C ILE A 119 -2.88 11.71 -4.68
N ARG A 120 -2.16 11.82 -3.55
CA ARG A 120 -0.71 12.12 -3.52
C ARG A 120 0.13 11.09 -4.28
N PHE A 121 -0.21 9.82 -4.16
CA PHE A 121 0.58 8.77 -4.81
C PHE A 121 0.17 8.51 -6.26
N ASN A 122 -1.02 8.91 -6.68
CA ASN A 122 -1.37 8.89 -8.10
C ASN A 122 -0.60 9.97 -8.88
N ASP A 123 -0.34 11.13 -8.24
CA ASP A 123 0.51 12.18 -8.81
C ASP A 123 1.94 11.71 -9.07
N PHE A 124 2.45 10.77 -8.26
CA PHE A 124 3.78 10.19 -8.49
C PHE A 124 3.87 9.47 -9.85
N GLY A 125 2.81 8.76 -10.26
CA GLY A 125 2.78 8.07 -11.54
C GLY A 125 2.86 9.03 -12.74
N LEU A 126 2.29 10.24 -12.60
CA LEU A 126 2.33 11.29 -13.63
C LEU A 126 3.76 11.71 -13.99
N LEU A 127 4.69 11.62 -13.04
CA LEU A 127 6.09 12.00 -13.25
C LEU A 127 6.81 11.06 -14.25
N PHE A 128 6.33 9.82 -14.40
CA PHE A 128 7.02 8.81 -15.22
C PHE A 128 6.36 8.55 -16.57
N SER A 129 5.03 8.67 -16.67
CA SER A 129 4.33 8.38 -17.91
C SER A 129 3.01 9.14 -18.02
N ASN A 130 2.61 9.47 -19.24
CA ASN A 130 1.26 9.95 -19.52
C ASN A 130 0.24 8.84 -19.76
N ASN A 131 0.69 7.61 -19.99
CA ASN A 131 -0.20 6.47 -20.22
C ASN A 131 -0.70 5.92 -18.88
N PHE A 132 -2.02 5.95 -18.67
CA PHE A 132 -2.69 5.49 -17.45
C PHE A 132 -2.22 4.09 -17.00
N LYS A 133 -2.13 3.12 -17.91
CA LYS A 133 -1.69 1.76 -17.60
C LYS A 133 -0.24 1.72 -17.11
N THR A 134 0.65 2.42 -17.80
CA THR A 134 2.08 2.47 -17.45
C THR A 134 2.32 3.15 -16.10
N ARG A 135 1.52 4.16 -15.75
CA ARG A 135 1.58 4.85 -14.44
C ARG A 135 1.40 3.87 -13.28
N TYR A 136 0.36 3.04 -13.30
CA TYR A 136 0.10 2.05 -12.24
C TYR A 136 1.13 0.92 -12.21
N LEU A 137 1.70 0.54 -13.35
CA LEU A 137 2.77 -0.45 -13.38
C LEU A 137 4.03 0.08 -12.68
N ILE A 138 4.48 1.28 -13.08
CA ILE A 138 5.69 1.89 -12.53
C ILE A 138 5.49 2.22 -11.05
N GLY A 139 4.36 2.82 -10.67
CA GLY A 139 4.08 3.11 -9.28
C GLY A 139 3.95 1.84 -8.44
N GLY A 140 3.30 0.78 -8.95
CA GLY A 140 3.24 -0.53 -8.29
C GLY A 140 4.62 -1.09 -7.97
N ILE A 141 5.49 -1.15 -8.98
CA ILE A 141 6.90 -1.58 -8.81
C ILE A 141 7.60 -0.69 -7.77
N THR A 142 7.55 0.62 -7.96
CA THR A 142 8.31 1.58 -7.16
C THR A 142 7.89 1.55 -5.69
N PHE A 143 6.59 1.62 -5.41
CA PHE A 143 6.07 1.62 -4.04
C PHE A 143 6.24 0.27 -3.36
N THR A 144 6.10 -0.86 -4.08
CA THR A 144 6.41 -2.18 -3.52
C THR A 144 7.90 -2.29 -3.14
N PHE A 145 8.81 -1.88 -4.02
CA PHE A 145 10.26 -1.90 -3.71
C PHE A 145 10.62 -0.98 -2.55
N ILE A 146 10.09 0.24 -2.51
CA ILE A 146 10.28 1.17 -1.39
C ILE A 146 9.76 0.55 -0.09
N GLY A 147 8.53 0.03 -0.10
CA GLY A 147 7.92 -0.60 1.07
C GLY A 147 8.75 -1.77 1.61
N ILE A 148 9.12 -2.70 0.73
CA ILE A 148 9.98 -3.84 1.09
C ILE A 148 11.32 -3.37 1.66
N THR A 149 11.95 -2.38 1.01
CA THR A 149 13.25 -1.84 1.45
C THR A 149 13.15 -1.25 2.86
N ILE A 150 12.10 -0.46 3.13
CA ILE A 150 11.85 0.13 4.45
C ILE A 150 11.64 -0.98 5.50
N LEU A 151 10.84 -2.02 5.18
CA LEU A 151 10.61 -3.15 6.08
C LEU A 151 11.92 -3.91 6.41
N PHE A 152 12.81 -4.08 5.43
CA PHE A 152 14.12 -4.69 5.67
C PHE A 152 15.06 -3.80 6.47
N LEU A 153 15.04 -2.48 6.24
CA LEU A 153 15.89 -1.54 6.97
C LEU A 153 15.38 -1.27 8.40
N SER A 154 14.09 -1.51 8.68
CA SER A 154 13.48 -1.21 9.98
C SER A 154 14.12 -1.95 11.15
N VAL A 155 14.71 -3.12 10.89
CA VAL A 155 15.38 -3.94 11.92
C VAL A 155 16.85 -3.57 12.12
N ASN A 156 17.46 -2.88 11.16
CA ASN A 156 18.84 -2.40 11.19
C ASN A 156 18.91 -0.93 11.63
N ILE A 157 18.27 -0.58 12.76
CA ILE A 157 18.21 0.80 13.28
C ILE A 157 19.58 1.46 13.51
N ASN A 158 20.64 0.67 13.67
CA ASN A 158 22.01 1.18 13.78
C ASN A 158 22.46 1.97 12.53
N LEU A 159 21.77 1.84 11.39
CA LEU A 159 21.97 2.67 10.19
C LEU A 159 21.40 4.09 10.34
N PHE A 160 20.45 4.31 11.25
CA PHE A 160 19.75 5.60 11.44
C PHE A 160 20.14 6.33 12.73
N THR A 161 20.72 5.62 13.70
CA THR A 161 21.45 6.26 14.80
C THR A 161 22.85 6.59 14.31
N ASN A 162 23.03 7.81 13.82
CA ASN A 162 24.34 8.43 13.72
C ASN A 162 25.04 8.20 15.07
N LYS A 163 26.19 7.49 15.06
CA LYS A 163 27.11 7.51 16.19
C LYS A 163 27.46 8.99 16.40
N GLN A 164 26.84 9.65 17.37
CA GLN A 164 27.50 10.74 18.10
C GLN A 164 28.70 10.10 18.83
N LYS A 165 29.73 9.81 18.05
CA LYS A 165 31.12 9.80 18.49
C LYS A 165 31.72 11.02 17.81
N VAL A 166 32.57 11.77 18.53
CA VAL A 166 33.15 13.09 18.22
C VAL A 166 32.38 14.18 18.99
N LEU A 167 32.84 14.74 20.12
CA LEU A 167 34.14 14.73 20.82
C LEU A 167 33.86 14.84 22.33
N ASN A 168 34.63 14.08 23.13
CA ASN A 168 34.98 14.48 24.49
C ASN A 168 36.03 15.59 24.43
#